data_AF-A0A183B7C8-F1
#
_entry.id   AF-A0A183B7C8-F1
#
_cell.length_a   1.000
_cell.length_b   1.000
_cell.length_c   1.000
_cell.angle_alpha   90.00
_cell.angle_beta   90.00
_cell.angle_gamma   90.00
#
_symmetry.space_group_name_H-M   'P 1'
#
loop_
_entity.id
_entity.type
_entity.pdbx_description
1 polymer ?
#
loop_
_entity_poly.entity_id
_entity_poly.type
_entity_poly.pdbx_seq_one_letter_code
_entity_poly.pdbx_strand_id
1 'polypeptide(L)'
;LWQWAPWTFCPFQTAYDPMNWTPEEVRIALSPFILAEQERLYLKQIRRNREYEEKLMKDVPGWKVGHWHEYPVFHNPRGLWVDPNVDEFYAHTTRRFLLANRTQSTPVFYRILHPSYHSLSPPLAMVHA
;
A
#
# COMPACT_ATOMS: atom_id res chain seq x y z
N LEU A 1 -1.95 -13.33 -58.85
CA LEU A 1 -1.37 -14.67 -58.55
C LEU A 1 0.09 -14.38 -58.17
N TRP A 2 0.49 -14.23 -56.91
CA TRP A 2 0.44 -15.16 -55.79
C TRP A 2 0.37 -14.42 -54.45
N GLN A 3 -0.77 -14.51 -53.76
CA GLN A 3 -0.80 -14.52 -52.29
C GLN A 3 -0.42 -15.95 -51.84
N TRP A 4 -0.36 -16.24 -50.54
CA TRP A 4 -0.07 -17.55 -49.90
C TRP A 4 1.37 -17.77 -49.43
N ALA A 5 1.67 -17.24 -48.24
CA ALA A 5 2.10 -18.09 -47.12
C ALA A 5 1.95 -17.31 -45.79
N PRO A 6 0.84 -17.49 -45.04
CA PRO A 6 0.68 -16.92 -43.70
C PRO A 6 1.67 -17.47 -42.66
N TRP A 7 2.40 -18.53 -43.02
CA TRP A 7 3.27 -19.32 -42.13
C TRP A 7 4.69 -18.76 -41.99
N THR A 8 5.11 -17.85 -42.87
CA THR A 8 6.43 -17.21 -42.78
C THR A 8 6.41 -15.94 -41.92
N PHE A 9 5.23 -15.41 -41.58
CA PHE A 9 5.08 -14.22 -40.73
C PHE A 9 4.78 -14.55 -39.26
N CYS A 10 5.04 -15.78 -38.81
CA CYS A 10 5.09 -16.05 -37.38
C CYS A 10 6.20 -17.04 -37.03
N PRO A 11 7.34 -16.52 -36.54
CA PRO A 11 7.93 -17.10 -35.35
C PRO A 11 8.25 -16.01 -34.32
N PHE A 12 7.42 -14.97 -34.19
CA PHE A 12 7.57 -13.97 -33.13
C PHE A 12 6.58 -14.15 -31.97
N GLN A 13 5.56 -15.01 -32.10
CA GLN A 13 4.58 -15.23 -31.02
C GLN A 13 4.55 -16.65 -30.44
N THR A 14 5.41 -17.57 -30.88
CA THR A 14 5.49 -18.93 -30.33
C THR A 14 6.86 -19.26 -29.73
N ALA A 15 7.62 -18.25 -29.32
CA ALA A 15 8.53 -18.44 -28.19
C ALA A 15 7.67 -18.38 -26.93
N TYR A 16 7.03 -19.51 -26.62
CA TYR A 16 6.68 -19.84 -25.25
C TYR A 16 8.01 -19.86 -24.50
N ASP A 17 8.46 -18.71 -23.98
CA ASP A 17 9.66 -18.64 -23.19
C ASP A 17 9.45 -19.58 -22.00
N PRO A 18 10.17 -20.73 -21.89
CA PRO A 18 10.01 -21.66 -20.77
C PRO A 18 10.46 -21.03 -19.43
N MET A 19 10.84 -19.75 -19.45
CA MET A 19 11.29 -18.92 -18.36
C MET A 19 10.24 -17.88 -17.93
N ASN A 20 8.96 -17.99 -18.34
CA ASN A 20 7.90 -17.10 -17.83
C ASN A 20 7.10 -17.69 -16.65
N TRP A 21 7.33 -18.97 -16.29
CA TRP A 21 6.76 -19.60 -15.10
C TRP A 21 7.48 -19.16 -13.82
N THR A 22 8.72 -18.67 -13.93
CA THR A 22 9.59 -18.44 -12.77
C THR A 22 9.24 -17.24 -11.89
N PRO A 23 8.73 -16.08 -12.38
CA PRO A 23 8.49 -14.91 -11.53
C PRO A 23 7.19 -15.01 -10.71
N GLU A 24 6.09 -15.45 -11.31
CA GLU A 24 4.79 -15.60 -10.66
C GLU A 24 4.81 -16.68 -9.58
N GLU A 25 5.43 -17.83 -9.86
CA GLU A 25 5.60 -18.92 -8.89
C GLU A 25 6.46 -18.47 -7.70
N VAL A 26 7.54 -17.74 -7.95
CA VAL A 26 8.37 -17.15 -6.89
C VAL A 26 7.58 -16.13 -6.06
N ARG A 27 6.75 -15.30 -6.69
CA ARG A 27 5.87 -14.36 -5.96
C ARG A 27 4.86 -15.10 -5.08
N ILE A 28 4.25 -16.17 -5.57
CA ILE A 28 3.32 -16.99 -4.79
C ILE A 28 4.05 -17.65 -3.62
N ALA A 29 5.21 -18.27 -3.86
CA ALA A 29 6.01 -18.92 -2.83
C ALA A 29 6.50 -17.95 -1.74
N LEU A 30 6.85 -16.71 -2.10
CA LEU A 30 7.31 -15.68 -1.15
C LEU A 30 6.17 -14.91 -0.48
N SER A 31 5.00 -14.84 -1.11
CA SER A 31 3.84 -14.09 -0.61
C SER A 31 3.50 -14.33 0.86
N PRO A 32 3.45 -15.57 1.41
CA PRO A 32 3.09 -15.77 2.81
C PRO A 32 4.10 -15.14 3.77
N PHE A 33 5.39 -15.12 3.43
CA PHE A 33 6.43 -14.51 4.26
C PHE A 33 6.33 -12.99 4.26
N ILE A 34 6.17 -12.39 3.07
CA ILE A 34 6.04 -10.94 2.93
C ILE A 34 4.78 -10.45 3.64
N LEU A 35 3.65 -11.13 3.43
CA LEU A 35 2.39 -10.81 4.11
C LEU A 35 2.54 -10.94 5.63
N ALA A 36 3.15 -12.03 6.12
CA ALA A 36 3.37 -12.20 7.56
C ALA A 36 4.24 -11.08 8.16
N GLU A 37 5.30 -10.64 7.47
CA GLU A 37 6.13 -9.53 7.93
C GLU A 37 5.38 -8.19 7.88
N GLN A 38 4.59 -7.94 6.84
CA GLN A 38 3.74 -6.75 6.75
C GLN A 38 2.72 -6.69 7.89
N GLU A 39 2.00 -7.79 8.16
CA GLU A 39 1.02 -7.90 9.24
C GLU A 39 1.67 -7.69 10.62
N ARG A 40 2.87 -8.24 10.84
CA ARG A 40 3.64 -8.02 12.07
C ARG A 40 3.98 -6.55 12.27
N LEU A 41 4.43 -5.86 11.23
CA LEU A 41 4.76 -4.44 11.30
C LEU A 41 3.51 -3.59 11.52
N TYR A 42 2.42 -3.93 10.84
CA TYR A 42 1.12 -3.28 10.95
C TYR A 42 0.58 -3.32 12.38
N LEU A 43 0.47 -4.52 12.97
CA LEU A 43 -0.02 -4.70 14.34
C LEU A 43 0.89 -4.05 15.38
N LYS A 44 2.22 -4.10 15.18
CA LYS A 44 3.17 -3.40 16.05
C LYS A 44 2.93 -1.89 16.03
N GLN A 45 2.65 -1.31 14.87
CA GLN A 45 2.38 0.11 14.75
C GLN A 45 1.07 0.50 15.45
N ILE A 46 0.00 -0.28 15.26
CA ILE A 46 -1.29 -0.05 15.95
C ILE A 46 -1.11 -0.11 17.46
N ARG A 47 -0.36 -1.10 17.96
CA ARG A 47 -0.05 -1.21 19.40
C ARG A 47 0.66 0.02 19.94
N ARG A 48 1.65 0.56 19.20
CA ARG A 48 2.32 1.81 19.58
C ARG A 48 1.35 2.98 19.60
N ASN A 49 0.50 3.13 18.57
CA ASN A 49 -0.49 4.20 18.51
C ASN A 49 -1.44 4.15 19.73
N ARG A 50 -1.87 2.96 20.14
CA ARG A 50 -2.69 2.76 21.35
C ARG A 50 -1.95 3.19 22.63
N GLU A 51 -0.69 2.81 22.77
CA GLU A 51 0.15 3.22 23.91
C GLU A 51 0.43 4.75 23.91
N TYR A 52 0.51 5.38 22.74
CA TYR A 52 0.60 6.83 22.61
C TYR A 52 -0.71 7.53 22.99
N GLU A 53 -1.85 7.00 22.57
CA GLU A 53 -3.17 7.52 22.95
C GLU A 53 -3.34 7.52 24.47
N GLU A 54 -2.98 6.43 25.14
CA GLU A 54 -3.04 6.31 26.60
C GLU A 54 -2.19 7.39 27.29
N LYS A 55 -0.98 7.65 26.77
CA LYS A 55 -0.09 8.69 27.31
C LYS A 55 -0.58 10.10 27.02
N LEU A 56 -1.18 10.33 25.85
CA LEU A 56 -1.66 11.64 25.41
C LEU A 56 -2.96 12.04 26.14
N MET A 57 -3.85 11.07 26.37
CA MET A 57 -5.20 11.32 26.90
C MET A 57 -5.32 11.12 28.42
N LYS A 58 -4.22 10.87 29.12
CA LYS A 58 -4.18 10.65 30.58
C LYS A 58 -4.82 11.78 31.41
N ASP A 59 -4.75 13.02 30.92
CA ASP A 59 -5.20 14.21 31.65
C ASP A 59 -6.69 14.53 31.38
N VAL A 60 -7.34 13.80 30.46
CA VAL A 60 -8.74 14.03 30.08
C VAL A 60 -9.65 13.15 30.95
N PRO A 61 -10.53 13.73 31.79
CA PRO A 61 -11.38 12.96 32.69
C PRO A 61 -12.38 12.11 31.89
N GLY A 62 -12.46 10.82 32.22
CA GLY A 62 -13.41 9.89 31.60
C GLY A 62 -13.00 9.35 30.22
N TRP A 63 -11.80 9.67 29.72
CA TRP A 63 -11.31 9.11 28.46
C TRP A 63 -11.03 7.61 28.60
N LYS A 64 -11.49 6.83 27.62
CA LYS A 64 -11.18 5.41 27.48
C LYS A 64 -10.45 5.20 26.14
N VAL A 65 -9.30 4.54 26.20
CA VAL A 65 -8.49 4.26 25.01
C VAL A 65 -9.32 3.47 23.98
N GLY A 66 -9.24 3.85 22.70
CA GLY A 66 -9.97 3.22 21.61
C GLY A 66 -11.48 3.53 21.58
N HIS A 67 -11.92 4.53 22.34
CA HIS A 67 -13.30 5.04 22.32
C HIS A 67 -13.30 6.48 21.84
N TRP A 68 -14.30 6.82 21.03
CA TRP A 68 -14.67 8.19 20.75
C TRP A 68 -15.74 8.61 21.76
N HIS A 69 -15.30 9.21 22.87
CA HIS A 69 -16.17 9.52 24.00
C HIS A 69 -16.95 8.27 24.50
N GLU A 70 -18.25 8.20 24.23
CA GLU A 70 -19.12 7.09 24.64
C GLU A 70 -19.17 5.94 23.61
N TYR A 71 -18.69 6.18 22.39
CA TYR A 71 -18.81 5.22 21.28
C TYR A 71 -17.50 4.45 21.07
N PRO A 72 -17.51 3.11 21.12
CA PRO A 72 -16.34 2.31 20.80
C PRO A 72 -16.08 2.32 19.28
N VAL A 73 -14.90 2.80 18.85
CA VAL A 73 -14.59 2.97 17.42
C VAL A 73 -14.28 1.64 16.74
N PHE A 74 -13.52 0.77 17.41
CA PHE A 74 -13.04 -0.50 16.84
C PHE A 74 -13.89 -1.71 17.26
N HIS A 75 -15.11 -1.49 17.74
CA HIS A 75 -15.99 -2.58 18.16
C HIS A 75 -16.97 -2.96 17.05
N ASN A 76 -16.84 -4.18 16.54
CA ASN A 76 -17.83 -4.79 15.66
C ASN A 76 -18.72 -5.73 16.48
N PRO A 77 -20.07 -5.62 16.44
CA PRO A 77 -20.97 -6.52 17.16
C PRO A 77 -20.82 -8.00 16.74
N ARG A 78 -20.26 -8.26 15.56
CA ARG A 78 -19.96 -9.61 15.06
C ARG A 78 -18.59 -10.15 15.49
N GLY A 79 -17.82 -9.38 16.26
CA GLY A 79 -16.46 -9.74 16.67
C GLY A 79 -15.45 -9.79 15.51
N LEU A 80 -15.76 -9.14 14.38
CA LEU A 80 -14.85 -9.05 13.25
C LEU A 80 -13.81 -7.94 13.47
N TRP A 81 -12.65 -8.11 12.85
CA TRP A 81 -11.61 -7.08 12.80
C TRP A 81 -12.12 -5.82 12.07
N VAL A 82 -11.67 -4.66 12.55
CA VAL A 82 -11.96 -3.35 11.94
C VAL A 82 -10.63 -2.68 11.65
N ASP A 83 -10.36 -2.45 10.37
CA ASP A 83 -9.12 -1.78 9.96
C ASP A 83 -9.18 -0.28 10.32
N PRO A 84 -8.17 0.26 11.03
CA PRO A 84 -8.05 1.69 11.27
C PRO A 84 -7.93 2.49 9.97
N ASN A 85 -8.42 3.73 10.01
CA ASN A 85 -8.26 4.66 8.89
C ASN A 85 -6.78 5.04 8.71
N VAL A 86 -6.39 5.42 7.49
CA VAL A 86 -5.03 5.85 7.15
C VAL A 86 -4.57 7.02 8.02
N ASP A 87 -5.48 7.96 8.31
CA ASP A 87 -5.18 9.11 9.16
C ASP A 87 -4.91 8.71 10.62
N GLU A 88 -5.55 7.64 11.12
CA GLU A 88 -5.32 7.10 12.46
C GLU A 88 -4.01 6.31 12.54
N PHE A 89 -3.73 5.52 11.49
CA PHE A 89 -2.51 4.73 11.41
C PHE A 89 -1.26 5.62 11.40
N TYR A 90 -1.31 6.73 10.67
CA TYR A 90 -0.21 7.69 10.53
C TYR A 90 -0.36 8.96 11.38
N ALA A 91 -1.16 8.92 12.47
CA ALA A 91 -1.44 10.09 13.30
C ALA A 91 -0.17 10.79 13.87
N HIS A 92 0.93 10.04 14.02
CA HIS A 92 2.21 10.54 14.51
C HIS A 92 3.07 11.24 13.45
N THR A 93 2.61 11.30 12.20
CA THR A 93 3.41 11.75 11.05
C THR A 93 2.96 13.12 10.55
N THR A 94 3.91 13.95 10.08
CA THR A 94 3.60 15.27 9.53
C THR A 94 2.74 15.18 8.27
N ARG A 95 1.73 16.06 8.16
CA ARG A 95 0.82 16.15 7.01
C ARG A 95 1.52 16.18 5.65
N ARG A 96 2.68 16.86 5.58
CA ARG A 96 3.51 16.93 4.36
C ARG A 96 3.97 15.53 3.89
N PHE A 97 4.33 14.64 4.82
CA PHE A 97 4.76 13.28 4.48
C PHE A 97 3.59 12.44 3.97
N LEU A 98 2.39 12.59 4.56
CA LEU A 98 1.17 11.93 4.08
C LEU A 98 0.80 12.35 2.65
N LEU A 99 0.89 13.65 2.35
CA LEU A 99 0.57 14.18 1.01
C LEU A 99 1.62 13.76 -0.04
N ALA A 100 2.90 13.74 0.34
CA ALA A 100 3.98 13.30 -0.55
C ALA A 100 3.86 11.81 -0.94
N ASN A 101 3.32 10.97 -0.06
CA ASN A 101 3.17 9.53 -0.29
C ASN A 101 1.81 9.13 -0.88
N ARG A 102 0.81 10.03 -0.88
CA ARG A 102 -0.52 9.78 -1.47
C ARG A 102 -0.44 9.50 -2.98
N THR A 103 0.56 10.08 -3.66
CA THR A 103 0.83 9.91 -5.11
C THR A 103 1.52 8.60 -5.49
N GLN A 104 1.90 7.76 -4.51
CA GLN A 104 2.50 6.43 -4.74
C GLN A 104 1.49 5.28 -4.66
N SER A 105 0.23 5.58 -4.31
CA SER A 105 -0.87 4.60 -4.32
C SER A 105 -1.43 4.32 -5.72
N THR A 106 -1.04 5.10 -6.75
CA THR A 106 -1.20 4.59 -8.11
C THR A 106 -0.23 3.42 -8.24
N PRO A 107 -0.71 2.21 -8.56
CA PRO A 107 0.18 1.10 -8.85
C PRO A 107 1.25 1.59 -9.82
N VAL A 108 2.51 1.16 -9.65
CA VAL A 108 3.60 1.49 -10.60
C VAL A 108 3.14 1.24 -12.05
N PHE A 109 2.25 0.25 -12.25
CA PHE A 109 1.50 -0.04 -13.47
C PHE A 109 0.77 1.16 -14.11
N TYR A 110 0.04 1.98 -13.34
CA TYR A 110 -0.64 3.18 -13.85
C TYR A 110 0.33 4.32 -14.20
N ARG A 111 1.51 4.35 -13.58
CA ARG A 111 2.59 5.30 -13.91
C ARG A 111 3.26 4.96 -15.26
N ILE A 112 3.22 3.69 -15.68
CA ILE A 112 3.74 3.22 -16.98
C ILE A 112 2.75 3.47 -18.12
N LEU A 113 1.45 3.33 -17.86
CA LEU A 113 0.41 3.41 -18.90
C LEU A 113 -0.02 4.84 -19.27
N HIS A 114 0.25 5.84 -18.43
CA HIS A 114 -0.08 7.24 -18.70
C HIS A 114 1.14 8.17 -18.50
N PRO A 115 2.02 8.31 -19.50
CA PRO A 115 3.23 9.15 -19.42
C PRO A 115 2.93 10.64 -19.21
N SER A 116 1.70 11.08 -19.51
CA SER A 116 1.27 12.48 -19.42
C SER A 116 1.13 13.01 -17.99
N TYR A 117 1.19 12.15 -16.97
CA TYR A 117 1.14 12.60 -15.56
C TYR A 117 2.51 13.00 -14.98
N HIS A 118 3.60 12.91 -15.76
CA HIS A 118 4.95 13.33 -15.32
C HIS A 118 5.11 14.86 -15.12
N SER A 119 4.17 15.69 -15.58
CA SER A 119 4.28 17.15 -15.55
C SER A 119 3.66 17.83 -14.32
N LEU A 120 2.95 17.11 -13.44
CA LEU A 120 2.29 17.67 -12.26
C LEU A 120 2.91 17.27 -10.92
N SER A 121 4.00 16.51 -10.94
CA SER A 121 4.88 16.43 -9.76
C SER A 121 5.63 17.76 -9.63
N PRO A 122 5.51 18.48 -8.50
CA PRO A 122 6.35 19.65 -8.28
C PRO A 122 7.81 19.19 -8.36
N PRO A 123 8.68 19.91 -9.10
CA PRO A 123 10.06 19.52 -9.24
C PRO A 123 10.70 19.43 -7.85
N LEU A 124 11.42 18.33 -7.63
CA LEU A 124 12.38 18.15 -6.54
C LEU A 124 13.49 19.22 -6.70
N ALA A 125 13.18 20.47 -6.37
CA ALA A 125 14.16 21.49 -6.15
C ALA A 125 14.74 21.25 -4.75
N MET A 126 15.92 20.61 -4.75
CA MET A 126 17.07 20.96 -3.93
C MET A 126 16.77 21.42 -2.49
N VAL A 127 16.92 20.52 -1.51
CA VAL A 127 17.27 20.92 -0.13
C VAL A 127 18.62 20.28 0.18
N HIS A 128 19.66 20.86 -0.41
CA HIS A 128 20.99 20.93 0.18
C HIS A 128 21.17 22.38 0.64
N ALA A 129 21.72 22.55 1.85
CA ALA A 129 21.95 23.77 2.63
C ALA A 129 20.78 24.24 3.50
#